data_AF-A0A0N4ZDR0-F1
#
_entry.id   AF-A0A0N4ZDR0-F1
#
_cell.length_a   1.000
_cell.length_b   1.000
_cell.length_c   1.000
_cell.angle_alpha   90.00
_cell.angle_beta   90.00
_cell.angle_gamma   90.00
#
_symmetry.space_group_name_H-M   'P 1'
#
loop_
_entity.id
_entity.type
_entity.pdbx_description
1 polymer ?
#
loop_
_entity_poly.entity_id
_entity_poly.type
_entity_poly.pdbx_seq_one_letter_code
_entity_poly.pdbx_strand_id
1 'polypeptide(L)'
;MKYFIYFLVPVKLALILFNYQLVVHAYTAAYNCTSTAACNEDNTENCESTYDKKAKTYEIACICKEGYTGSKCNEIDTCFAKIGGNVCRKLDYEATCTMDENNAPICVCSDYTEFVGEFCQFTLKTYDSASKLVDSNDTMDIISKSYSQPSYMVDAFPYIIAKNGLNDSIQELSWQMDDFIVYAAFDQREFDMDTYIKKTFDPSLGNCYTFNHMDQNETLRSFYILDNYGYEIALQLHANDMLPWIESAHIKVFLHKSKEAFSKKSISYKANIRSKNYFYIDVTENDRLPSPYSDCIKSGKNTKNNYYDGEYTENGCFISCYLDYISNNCDCQDPSYGINKKLNDYCIVEDKKCIDSISESKQDPVYWPECKCSVPCNNVDYQITYSFGHFLTWMPECTRDDPTNMDPSSNAKSVACQEEWDDRVWIQVTLADVVRTINIEKAKYSINDIFTMIGALTGSLIGASVVTIFEIIILLLRICGVL
;
A
#
# COMPACT_ATOMS: atom_id res chain seq x y z
N MET A 1 -6.39 -34.36 -15.93
CA MET A 1 -5.13 -34.97 -16.44
C MET A 1 -4.99 -34.65 -17.94
N LYS A 2 -4.49 -33.45 -18.26
CA LYS A 2 -3.96 -32.92 -19.55
C LYS A 2 -4.11 -31.39 -19.49
N TYR A 3 -3.05 -30.72 -19.03
CA TYR A 3 -2.66 -29.29 -19.18
C TYR A 3 -1.64 -28.93 -18.08
N PHE A 4 -0.70 -29.83 -17.79
CA PHE A 4 0.17 -29.76 -16.60
C PHE A 4 1.65 -29.53 -16.92
N ILE A 5 1.99 -29.00 -18.12
CA ILE A 5 3.38 -28.97 -18.61
C ILE A 5 3.89 -27.56 -19.00
N TYR A 6 3.08 -26.51 -18.99
CA TYR A 6 3.55 -25.17 -19.40
C TYR A 6 3.69 -24.10 -18.29
N PHE A 7 3.37 -24.41 -17.03
CA PHE A 7 3.36 -23.40 -15.95
C PHE A 7 4.19 -23.75 -14.71
N LEU A 8 5.03 -24.79 -14.75
CA LEU A 8 5.91 -25.18 -13.63
C LEU A 8 7.31 -24.55 -13.68
N VAL A 9 7.53 -23.52 -14.50
CA VAL A 9 8.82 -22.83 -14.64
C VAL A 9 9.02 -21.66 -13.64
N PRO A 10 8.01 -20.88 -13.19
CA PRO A 10 8.27 -19.79 -12.26
C PRO A 10 8.45 -20.28 -10.80
N VAL A 11 7.81 -21.39 -10.42
CA VAL A 11 7.87 -21.93 -9.04
C VAL A 11 9.21 -22.63 -8.77
N LYS A 12 9.83 -23.27 -9.78
CA LYS A 12 11.15 -23.91 -9.64
C LYS A 12 12.33 -22.94 -9.73
N LEU A 13 12.15 -21.75 -10.31
CA LEU A 13 13.17 -20.69 -10.28
C LEU A 13 13.18 -19.90 -8.97
N ALA A 14 12.01 -19.73 -8.32
CA ALA A 14 11.88 -18.95 -7.09
C ALA A 14 12.42 -19.68 -5.84
N LEU A 15 12.27 -21.01 -5.77
CA LEU A 15 12.79 -21.84 -4.66
C LEU A 15 14.33 -21.90 -4.58
N ILE A 16 15.05 -21.46 -5.62
CA ILE A 16 16.51 -21.40 -5.64
C ILE A 16 17.04 -20.04 -5.12
N LEU A 17 16.20 -19.00 -5.09
CA LEU A 17 16.62 -17.62 -4.79
C LEU A 17 16.29 -17.15 -3.36
N PHE A 18 15.47 -17.87 -2.60
CA PHE A 18 15.00 -17.44 -1.28
C PHE A 18 15.14 -18.52 -0.20
N ASN A 19 16.36 -19.05 -0.01
CA ASN A 19 16.70 -19.77 1.21
C ASN A 19 17.14 -18.77 2.29
N TYR A 20 16.17 -18.18 2.99
CA TYR A 20 16.43 -17.41 4.20
C TYR A 20 16.64 -18.39 5.37
N GLN A 21 17.90 -18.66 5.70
CA GLN A 21 18.24 -19.20 7.01
C GLN A 21 18.52 -18.04 7.97
N LEU A 22 17.55 -17.75 8.84
CA LEU A 22 17.78 -17.05 10.10
C LEU A 22 18.63 -17.95 11.00
N VAL A 23 19.93 -17.66 11.06
CA VAL A 23 20.86 -18.27 12.01
C VAL A 23 21.48 -17.13 12.80
N VAL A 24 20.81 -16.72 13.87
CA VAL A 24 21.46 -15.99 14.95
C VAL A 24 22.40 -16.98 15.62
N HIS A 25 23.67 -16.94 15.25
CA HIS A 25 24.73 -17.55 16.04
C HIS A 25 25.68 -16.47 16.52
N ALA A 26 25.60 -16.19 17.82
CA ALA A 26 26.71 -15.62 18.56
C ALA A 26 27.83 -16.67 18.62
N TYR A 27 28.72 -16.66 17.63
CA TYR A 27 30.00 -17.35 17.72
C TYR A 27 31.10 -16.33 18.00
N THR A 28 31.71 -16.43 19.17
CA THR A 28 33.05 -15.90 19.42
C THR A 28 34.02 -16.67 18.51
N ALA A 29 34.46 -16.06 17.40
CA ALA A 29 35.51 -16.63 16.57
C ALA A 29 36.85 -16.58 17.34
N ALA A 30 37.51 -17.72 17.51
CA ALA A 30 38.83 -17.78 18.11
C ALA A 30 39.87 -17.34 17.06
N TYR A 31 40.51 -16.19 17.29
CA TYR A 31 41.58 -15.67 16.45
C TYR A 31 42.84 -16.56 16.54
N ASN A 32 43.36 -17.00 15.40
CA ASN A 32 44.61 -17.79 15.33
C ASN A 32 45.73 -17.00 14.62
N CYS A 33 45.92 -15.75 15.02
CA CYS A 33 46.99 -14.88 14.53
C CYS A 33 48.16 -14.83 15.51
N THR A 34 49.39 -14.98 15.02
CA THR A 34 50.62 -14.87 15.83
C THR A 34 50.93 -13.43 16.31
N SER A 35 50.21 -12.43 15.79
CA SER A 35 50.30 -11.02 16.20
C SER A 35 48.93 -10.35 16.08
N THR A 36 48.35 -9.95 17.20
CA THR A 36 47.07 -9.22 17.28
C THR A 36 47.16 -7.77 16.79
N ALA A 37 48.37 -7.22 16.59
CA ALA A 37 48.57 -5.83 16.16
C ALA A 37 48.62 -5.63 14.63
N ALA A 38 48.50 -6.72 13.84
CA ALA A 38 48.61 -6.65 12.38
C ALA A 38 47.29 -6.34 11.67
N CYS A 39 46.16 -6.79 12.23
CA CYS A 39 44.81 -6.65 11.67
C CYS A 39 43.90 -5.90 12.67
N ASN A 40 42.89 -5.17 12.21
CA ASN A 40 41.90 -4.55 13.10
C ASN A 40 40.90 -5.59 13.64
N GLU A 41 40.91 -5.85 14.94
CA GLU A 41 40.11 -6.91 15.59
C GLU A 41 38.59 -6.73 15.38
N ASP A 42 38.09 -5.49 15.35
CA ASP A 42 36.65 -5.26 15.20
C ASP A 42 36.15 -5.59 13.77
N ASN A 43 37.04 -5.44 12.78
CA ASN A 43 36.72 -5.47 11.36
C ASN A 43 37.34 -6.65 10.60
N THR A 44 37.96 -7.60 11.29
CA THR A 44 38.61 -8.79 10.69
C THR A 44 37.78 -10.04 10.97
N GLU A 45 37.49 -10.81 9.94
CA GLU A 45 36.74 -12.08 10.03
C GLU A 45 37.68 -13.25 10.29
N ASN A 46 38.85 -13.29 9.64
CA ASN A 46 39.88 -14.31 9.85
C ASN A 46 41.27 -13.78 9.46
N CYS A 47 42.35 -14.51 9.77
CA CYS A 47 43.70 -14.11 9.37
C CYS A 47 44.60 -15.32 9.09
N GLU A 48 45.44 -15.21 8.07
CA GLU A 48 46.43 -16.22 7.70
C GLU A 48 47.85 -15.70 7.96
N SER A 49 48.74 -16.59 8.44
CA SER A 49 50.15 -16.26 8.66
C SER A 49 51.05 -17.20 7.88
N THR A 50 51.88 -16.65 7.01
CA THR A 50 52.84 -17.40 6.19
C THR A 50 54.26 -17.06 6.63
N TYR A 51 55.06 -18.07 6.95
CA TYR A 51 56.44 -17.87 7.41
C TYR A 51 57.40 -17.76 6.22
N ASP A 52 57.95 -16.57 5.99
CA ASP A 52 59.01 -16.39 5.01
C ASP A 52 60.38 -16.80 5.59
N LYS A 53 60.88 -17.93 5.11
CA LYS A 53 62.18 -18.50 5.51
C LYS A 53 63.39 -17.63 5.12
N LYS A 54 63.27 -16.75 4.12
CA LYS A 54 64.36 -15.87 3.67
C LYS A 54 64.43 -14.59 4.49
N ALA A 55 63.30 -13.97 4.77
CA ALA A 55 63.23 -12.75 5.59
C ALA A 55 63.22 -13.02 7.11
N LYS A 56 62.98 -14.28 7.53
CA LYS A 56 62.74 -14.67 8.94
C LYS A 56 61.59 -13.89 9.58
N THR A 57 60.57 -13.55 8.80
CA THR A 57 59.40 -12.79 9.24
C THR A 57 58.12 -13.55 8.90
N TYR A 58 57.07 -13.35 9.70
CA TYR A 58 55.73 -13.81 9.38
C TYR A 58 55.04 -12.75 8.53
N GLU A 59 54.61 -13.13 7.34
CA GLU A 59 53.73 -12.33 6.49
C GLU A 59 52.29 -12.64 6.90
N ILE A 60 51.54 -11.63 7.33
CA ILE A 60 50.19 -11.78 7.87
C ILE A 60 49.22 -11.18 6.86
N ALA A 61 48.27 -12.00 6.40
CA ALA A 61 47.17 -11.59 5.53
C ALA A 61 45.87 -11.57 6.35
N CYS A 62 45.24 -10.39 6.44
CA CYS A 62 43.98 -10.21 7.16
C CYS A 62 42.80 -10.41 6.19
N ILE A 63 41.81 -11.21 6.58
CA ILE A 63 40.53 -11.39 5.88
C ILE A 63 39.51 -10.50 6.59
N CYS A 64 39.06 -9.45 5.93
CA CYS A 64 38.20 -8.42 6.51
C CYS A 64 36.73 -8.85 6.56
N LYS A 65 36.00 -8.40 7.58
CA LYS A 65 34.54 -8.50 7.63
C LYS A 65 33.91 -7.69 6.50
N GLU A 66 32.68 -8.07 6.13
CA GLU A 66 31.91 -7.40 5.09
C GLU A 66 31.86 -5.88 5.30
N GLY A 67 32.26 -5.13 4.28
CA GLY A 67 32.30 -3.66 4.28
C GLY A 67 33.66 -3.01 4.59
N TYR A 68 34.71 -3.80 4.84
CA TYR A 68 36.07 -3.32 5.09
C TYR A 68 37.10 -3.87 4.10
N THR A 69 38.07 -3.06 3.71
CA THR A 69 39.14 -3.36 2.75
C THR A 69 40.53 -3.00 3.30
N GLY A 70 41.56 -3.38 2.54
CA GLY A 70 42.96 -3.09 2.83
C GLY A 70 43.67 -4.20 3.62
N SER A 71 45.01 -4.22 3.55
CA SER A 71 45.85 -5.27 4.15
C SER A 71 45.76 -5.39 5.68
N LYS A 72 45.11 -4.44 6.34
CA LYS A 72 44.86 -4.41 7.79
C LYS A 72 43.38 -4.26 8.18
N CYS A 73 42.47 -4.29 7.21
CA CYS A 73 41.01 -4.12 7.43
C CYS A 73 40.60 -2.79 8.09
N ASN A 74 41.30 -1.70 7.74
CA ASN A 74 41.05 -0.36 8.27
C ASN A 74 40.36 0.58 7.28
N GLU A 75 40.34 0.21 6.00
CA GLU A 75 39.68 1.02 4.98
C GLU A 75 38.23 0.57 4.89
N ILE A 76 37.30 1.51 4.75
CA ILE A 76 35.89 1.17 4.51
C ILE A 76 35.75 0.97 3.01
N ASP A 77 35.10 -0.13 2.61
CA ASP A 77 34.77 -0.36 1.21
C ASP A 77 33.81 0.76 0.76
N THR A 78 34.33 1.63 -0.09
CA THR A 78 33.58 2.78 -0.62
C THR A 78 32.35 2.39 -1.43
N CYS A 79 32.33 1.19 -2.02
CA CYS A 79 31.15 0.64 -2.69
C CYS A 79 30.12 0.16 -1.67
N PHE A 80 30.55 -0.53 -0.61
CA PHE A 80 29.67 -0.98 0.47
C PHE A 80 28.97 0.22 1.15
N ALA A 81 29.72 1.30 1.41
CA ALA A 81 29.19 2.50 2.07
C ALA A 81 28.19 3.30 1.20
N LYS A 82 28.35 3.28 -0.13
CA LYS A 82 27.44 4.00 -1.05
C LYS A 82 26.23 3.18 -1.49
N ILE A 83 26.39 1.87 -1.68
CA ILE A 83 25.32 0.98 -2.16
C ILE A 83 24.51 0.38 -0.99
N GLY A 84 25.07 0.38 0.23
CA GLY A 84 24.41 -0.21 1.41
C GLY A 84 24.59 -1.73 1.49
N GLY A 85 25.74 -2.24 1.09
CA GLY A 85 26.07 -3.68 1.16
C GLY A 85 26.90 -4.21 -0.01
N ASN A 86 27.17 -5.52 0.00
CA ASN A 86 27.87 -6.26 -1.08
C ASN A 86 26.91 -6.63 -2.23
N VAL A 87 26.29 -5.64 -2.87
CA VAL A 87 25.27 -5.91 -3.90
C VAL A 87 25.86 -6.57 -5.16
N CYS A 88 27.11 -6.25 -5.53
CA CYS A 88 27.81 -6.89 -6.65
C CYS A 88 28.08 -8.39 -6.41
N ARG A 89 28.27 -8.79 -5.14
CA ARG A 89 28.75 -10.14 -4.76
C ARG A 89 27.66 -11.07 -4.23
N LYS A 90 26.38 -10.73 -4.45
CA LYS A 90 25.26 -11.56 -3.97
C LYS A 90 25.15 -12.91 -4.69
N LEU A 91 25.35 -12.91 -6.00
CA LEU A 91 25.29 -14.10 -6.85
C LEU A 91 26.66 -14.48 -7.42
N ASP A 92 27.44 -13.49 -7.85
CA ASP A 92 28.82 -13.66 -8.29
C ASP A 92 29.81 -13.28 -7.17
N TYR A 93 30.29 -14.27 -6.44
CA TYR A 93 31.21 -14.04 -5.31
C TYR A 93 32.57 -13.45 -5.74
N GLU A 94 32.94 -13.52 -7.02
CA GLU A 94 34.20 -12.99 -7.57
C GLU A 94 34.05 -11.60 -8.20
N ALA A 95 32.84 -11.04 -8.25
CA ALA A 95 32.60 -9.71 -8.82
C ALA A 95 33.44 -8.62 -8.12
N THR A 96 33.97 -7.69 -8.92
CA THR A 96 34.79 -6.58 -8.41
C THR A 96 34.01 -5.26 -8.54
N CYS A 97 34.09 -4.39 -7.54
CA CYS A 97 33.47 -3.07 -7.61
C CYS A 97 34.54 -2.02 -7.94
N THR A 98 34.30 -1.25 -8.99
CA THR A 98 35.16 -0.15 -9.44
C THR A 98 34.37 1.16 -9.43
N MET A 99 35.03 2.30 -9.30
CA MET A 99 34.38 3.61 -9.38
C MET A 99 34.52 4.20 -10.79
N ASP A 100 33.43 4.77 -11.31
CA ASP A 100 33.41 5.54 -12.55
C ASP A 100 34.03 6.95 -12.37
N GLU A 101 34.25 7.66 -13.47
CA GLU A 101 34.75 9.05 -13.53
C GLU A 101 33.88 10.04 -12.71
N ASN A 102 32.61 9.70 -12.48
CA ASN A 102 31.67 10.48 -11.66
C ASN A 102 31.56 10.01 -10.19
N ASN A 103 32.51 9.20 -9.70
CA ASN A 103 32.47 8.56 -8.37
C ASN A 103 31.22 7.68 -8.13
N ALA A 104 30.63 7.13 -9.20
CA ALA A 104 29.53 6.16 -9.13
C ALA A 104 30.09 4.72 -9.08
N PRO A 105 29.59 3.84 -8.20
CA PRO A 105 30.08 2.47 -8.12
C PRO A 105 29.55 1.62 -9.28
N ILE A 106 30.45 0.92 -9.97
CA ILE A 106 30.19 -0.01 -11.08
C ILE A 106 30.65 -1.40 -10.67
N CYS A 107 29.78 -2.41 -10.77
CA CYS A 107 30.17 -3.80 -10.59
C CYS A 107 30.71 -4.37 -11.92
N VAL A 108 31.92 -4.91 -11.89
CA VAL A 108 32.51 -5.70 -12.97
C VAL A 108 32.39 -7.17 -12.59
N CYS A 109 31.55 -7.88 -13.33
CA CYS A 109 31.32 -9.32 -13.12
C CYS A 109 32.56 -10.13 -13.49
N SER A 110 32.70 -11.30 -12.89
CA SER A 110 33.81 -12.20 -13.18
C SER A 110 33.83 -12.64 -14.66
N ASP A 111 35.03 -12.93 -15.16
CA ASP A 111 35.26 -13.34 -16.56
C ASP A 111 34.63 -14.71 -16.92
N TYR A 112 34.03 -15.41 -15.95
CA TYR A 112 33.14 -16.52 -16.25
C TYR A 112 31.86 -15.94 -16.82
N THR A 113 31.68 -16.11 -18.12
CA THR A 113 30.56 -15.66 -18.96
C THR A 113 29.20 -16.26 -18.54
N GLU A 114 28.84 -16.20 -17.27
CA GLU A 114 27.64 -16.78 -16.69
C GLU A 114 26.80 -15.70 -16.01
N PHE A 115 27.34 -14.53 -15.68
CA PHE A 115 26.63 -13.46 -14.97
C PHE A 115 26.54 -12.15 -15.79
N VAL A 116 25.43 -11.43 -15.63
CA VAL A 116 25.08 -10.21 -16.37
C VAL A 116 24.20 -9.28 -15.51
N GLY A 117 24.27 -7.99 -15.80
CA GLY A 117 23.50 -6.93 -15.12
C GLY A 117 24.42 -5.93 -14.43
N GLU A 118 23.85 -4.77 -14.06
CA GLU A 118 24.57 -3.66 -13.42
C GLU A 118 25.24 -4.05 -12.09
N PHE A 119 24.70 -5.07 -11.42
CA PHE A 119 25.18 -5.61 -10.15
C PHE A 119 25.55 -7.10 -10.24
N CYS A 120 25.77 -7.65 -11.43
CA CYS A 120 26.03 -9.09 -11.62
C CYS A 120 24.92 -9.98 -11.04
N GLN A 121 23.69 -9.47 -11.08
CA GLN A 121 22.55 -10.04 -10.37
C GLN A 121 21.78 -11.10 -11.15
N PHE A 122 22.10 -11.32 -12.42
CA PHE A 122 21.41 -12.31 -13.26
C PHE A 122 22.42 -13.28 -13.82
N THR A 123 22.04 -14.55 -13.95
CA THR A 123 22.80 -15.45 -14.84
C THR A 123 22.41 -15.17 -16.29
N LEU A 124 23.32 -15.35 -17.25
CA LEU A 124 23.02 -15.21 -18.69
C LEU A 124 21.82 -16.06 -19.10
N LYS A 125 21.69 -17.28 -18.56
CA LYS A 125 20.56 -18.16 -18.84
C LYS A 125 19.23 -17.58 -18.35
N THR A 126 19.23 -16.99 -17.15
CA THR A 126 18.04 -16.33 -16.59
C THR A 126 17.71 -15.06 -17.36
N TYR A 127 18.72 -14.26 -17.68
CA TYR A 127 18.59 -13.02 -18.44
C TYR A 127 18.08 -13.29 -19.86
N ASP A 128 18.63 -14.29 -20.56
CA ASP A 128 18.18 -14.70 -21.90
C ASP A 128 16.78 -15.30 -21.90
N SER A 129 16.37 -15.93 -20.80
CA SER A 129 15.02 -16.46 -20.66
C SER A 129 14.03 -15.32 -20.38
N ALA A 130 14.41 -14.35 -19.53
CA ALA A 130 13.62 -13.17 -19.25
C ALA A 130 13.51 -12.26 -20.48
N SER A 131 14.59 -12.02 -21.21
CA SER A 131 14.60 -11.19 -22.42
C SER A 131 13.75 -11.78 -23.56
N LYS A 132 13.56 -13.10 -23.58
CA LYS A 132 12.62 -13.77 -24.51
C LYS A 132 11.16 -13.65 -24.10
N LEU A 133 10.88 -13.36 -22.84
CA LEU A 133 9.53 -13.19 -22.29
C LEU A 133 9.12 -11.71 -22.22
N VAL A 134 10.09 -10.80 -22.34
CA VAL A 134 9.91 -9.36 -22.17
C VAL A 134 10.11 -8.69 -23.53
N ASP A 135 9.03 -8.18 -24.12
CA ASP A 135 9.09 -7.57 -25.47
C ASP A 135 9.73 -6.16 -25.52
N SER A 136 10.19 -5.62 -24.39
CA SER A 136 10.56 -4.20 -24.27
C SER A 136 11.75 -3.94 -23.36
N ASN A 137 12.68 -3.10 -23.83
CA ASN A 137 13.84 -2.64 -23.05
C ASN A 137 13.43 -1.94 -21.75
N ASP A 138 12.27 -1.26 -21.73
CA ASP A 138 11.79 -0.52 -20.56
C ASP A 138 11.34 -1.46 -19.43
N THR A 139 10.76 -2.60 -19.78
CA THR A 139 10.41 -3.64 -18.79
C THR A 139 11.67 -4.32 -18.23
N MET A 140 12.72 -4.49 -19.05
CA MET A 140 14.00 -5.01 -18.57
C MET A 140 14.71 -4.05 -17.61
N ASP A 141 14.60 -2.73 -17.84
CA ASP A 141 15.10 -1.71 -16.90
C ASP A 141 14.37 -1.74 -15.56
N ILE A 142 13.05 -1.99 -15.57
CA ILE A 142 12.29 -2.19 -14.32
C ILE A 142 12.78 -3.45 -13.59
N ILE A 143 12.99 -4.56 -14.30
CA ILE A 143 13.47 -5.81 -13.70
C ILE A 143 14.87 -5.61 -13.09
N SER A 144 15.79 -4.93 -13.79
CA SER A 144 17.13 -4.67 -13.26
C SER A 144 17.10 -3.80 -12.01
N LYS A 145 16.30 -2.72 -12.00
CA LYS A 145 16.12 -1.84 -10.84
C LYS A 145 15.38 -2.51 -9.68
N SER A 146 14.46 -3.43 -9.97
CA SER A 146 13.71 -4.16 -8.94
C SER A 146 14.61 -5.04 -8.04
N TYR A 147 15.78 -5.43 -8.55
CA TYR A 147 16.74 -6.23 -7.79
C TYR A 147 17.35 -5.46 -6.62
N SER A 148 17.62 -4.16 -6.81
CA SER A 148 18.13 -3.30 -5.74
C SER A 148 16.98 -2.76 -4.86
N GLN A 149 15.84 -2.43 -5.48
CA GLN A 149 14.68 -1.87 -4.79
C GLN A 149 13.37 -2.54 -5.28
N PRO A 150 12.78 -3.44 -4.49
CA PRO A 150 11.56 -4.16 -4.86
C PRO A 150 10.35 -3.27 -5.19
N SER A 151 10.32 -2.03 -4.66
CA SER A 151 9.26 -1.05 -4.90
C SER A 151 9.05 -0.71 -6.38
N TYR A 152 10.11 -0.70 -7.19
CA TYR A 152 9.98 -0.47 -8.64
C TYR A 152 9.08 -1.51 -9.30
N MET A 153 9.17 -2.77 -8.86
CA MET A 153 8.32 -3.84 -9.39
C MET A 153 6.88 -3.64 -8.93
N VAL A 154 6.67 -3.30 -7.65
CA VAL A 154 5.32 -3.03 -7.09
C VAL A 154 4.59 -1.93 -7.84
N ASP A 155 5.32 -0.89 -8.29
CA ASP A 155 4.73 0.24 -9.02
C ASP A 155 4.61 -0.02 -10.53
N ALA A 156 5.44 -0.87 -11.11
CA ALA A 156 5.35 -1.23 -12.52
C ALA A 156 4.39 -2.39 -12.81
N PHE A 157 4.09 -3.23 -11.82
CA PHE A 157 3.28 -4.43 -11.99
C PHE A 157 1.90 -4.18 -12.62
N PRO A 158 1.14 -3.13 -12.25
CA PRO A 158 -0.15 -2.84 -12.88
C PRO A 158 -0.03 -2.62 -14.40
N TYR A 159 1.06 -2.00 -14.86
CA TYR A 159 1.34 -1.73 -16.28
C TYR A 159 1.69 -2.99 -17.06
N ILE A 160 2.42 -3.93 -16.41
CA ILE A 160 2.75 -5.23 -16.99
C ILE A 160 1.49 -6.08 -17.15
N ILE A 161 0.62 -6.08 -16.14
CA ILE A 161 -0.68 -6.77 -16.20
C ILE A 161 -1.57 -6.17 -17.28
N ALA A 162 -1.64 -4.83 -17.34
CA ALA A 162 -2.46 -4.11 -18.30
C ALA A 162 -2.14 -4.47 -19.77
N LYS A 163 -0.85 -4.68 -20.09
CA LYS A 163 -0.40 -5.07 -21.44
C LYS A 163 -1.06 -6.35 -21.95
N ASN A 164 -1.31 -7.32 -21.06
CA ASN A 164 -1.91 -8.60 -21.43
C ASN A 164 -3.45 -8.56 -21.51
N GLY A 165 -4.05 -7.38 -21.27
CA GLY A 165 -5.49 -7.20 -21.14
C GLY A 165 -6.01 -7.70 -19.79
N LEU A 166 -6.87 -6.92 -19.15
CA LEU A 166 -7.56 -7.32 -17.92
C LEU A 166 -8.67 -8.33 -18.23
N ASN A 167 -8.28 -9.58 -18.46
CA ASN A 167 -9.20 -10.67 -18.74
C ASN A 167 -9.53 -11.45 -17.47
N ASP A 168 -10.64 -12.21 -17.49
CA ASP A 168 -11.08 -13.05 -16.37
C ASP A 168 -9.98 -14.02 -15.88
N SER A 169 -9.10 -14.48 -16.77
CA SER A 169 -7.95 -15.34 -16.44
C SER A 169 -6.96 -14.71 -15.47
N ILE A 170 -6.81 -13.37 -15.42
CA ILE A 170 -5.93 -12.70 -14.45
C ILE A 170 -6.58 -12.69 -13.06
N GLN A 171 -7.91 -12.58 -13.00
CA GLN A 171 -8.64 -12.63 -11.72
C GLN A 171 -8.56 -14.02 -11.07
N GLU A 172 -8.48 -15.08 -11.89
CA GLU A 172 -8.28 -16.46 -11.42
C GLU A 172 -6.89 -16.71 -10.83
N LEU A 173 -5.87 -15.94 -11.25
CA LEU A 173 -4.51 -16.02 -10.70
C LEU A 173 -4.36 -15.32 -9.35
N SER A 174 -5.31 -14.44 -9.01
CA SER A 174 -5.32 -13.77 -7.71
C SER A 174 -6.05 -14.62 -6.67
N TRP A 175 -5.81 -14.34 -5.39
CA TRP A 175 -6.37 -15.09 -4.26
C TRP A 175 -7.90 -15.15 -4.30
N GLN A 176 -8.47 -16.36 -4.23
CA GLN A 176 -9.92 -16.57 -4.14
C GLN A 176 -10.36 -16.63 -2.68
N MET A 177 -11.63 -16.33 -2.42
CA MET A 177 -12.17 -16.22 -1.05
C MET A 177 -11.95 -17.48 -0.22
N ASP A 178 -12.13 -18.64 -0.84
CA ASP A 178 -11.98 -19.96 -0.22
C ASP A 178 -10.52 -20.31 0.10
N ASP A 179 -9.56 -19.61 -0.49
CA ASP A 179 -8.13 -19.88 -0.29
C ASP A 179 -7.62 -19.31 1.04
N PHE A 180 -8.22 -18.20 1.51
CA PHE A 180 -7.70 -17.45 2.67
C PHE A 180 -8.70 -17.30 3.82
N ILE A 181 -10.02 -17.37 3.65
CA ILE A 181 -10.94 -17.19 4.79
C ILE A 181 -11.04 -18.46 5.64
N VAL A 182 -10.59 -18.38 6.90
CA VAL A 182 -10.68 -19.47 7.88
C VAL A 182 -11.98 -19.36 8.70
N TYR A 183 -12.34 -18.14 9.09
CA TYR A 183 -13.49 -17.86 9.93
C TYR A 183 -13.97 -16.45 9.69
N ALA A 184 -15.30 -16.24 9.67
CA ALA A 184 -15.91 -14.93 9.59
C ALA A 184 -17.21 -14.89 10.41
N ALA A 185 -17.42 -13.80 11.14
CA ALA A 185 -18.62 -13.57 11.92
C ALA A 185 -18.95 -12.07 12.02
N PHE A 186 -20.21 -11.77 12.26
CA PHE A 186 -20.69 -10.43 12.55
C PHE A 186 -21.52 -10.44 13.83
N ASP A 187 -21.11 -9.66 14.83
CA ASP A 187 -21.69 -9.67 16.18
C ASP A 187 -21.81 -11.10 16.75
N GLN A 188 -20.76 -11.91 16.63
CA GLN A 188 -20.70 -13.32 17.07
C GLN A 188 -21.69 -14.25 16.38
N ARG A 189 -22.25 -13.84 15.24
CA ARG A 189 -23.19 -14.64 14.44
C ARG A 189 -22.61 -14.86 13.06
N GLU A 190 -22.84 -16.05 12.54
CA GLU A 190 -22.59 -16.35 11.14
C GLU A 190 -23.50 -15.47 10.27
N PHE A 191 -22.97 -15.03 9.13
CA PHE A 191 -23.71 -14.29 8.12
C PHE A 191 -23.44 -14.91 6.74
N ASP A 192 -24.33 -14.62 5.81
CA ASP A 192 -24.21 -15.15 4.45
C ASP A 192 -23.09 -14.43 3.67
N MET A 193 -21.96 -15.10 3.51
CA MET A 193 -20.77 -14.54 2.84
C MET A 193 -21.05 -14.17 1.39
N ASP A 194 -21.84 -14.98 0.67
CA ASP A 194 -22.16 -14.74 -0.76
C ASP A 194 -22.98 -13.47 -0.96
N THR A 195 -23.83 -13.15 0.02
CA THR A 195 -24.65 -11.95 0.00
C THR A 195 -23.88 -10.72 0.48
N TYR A 196 -23.12 -10.84 1.57
CA TYR A 196 -22.52 -9.68 2.27
C TYR A 196 -21.09 -9.35 1.88
N ILE A 197 -20.38 -10.23 1.16
CA ILE A 197 -19.03 -9.98 0.66
C ILE A 197 -19.05 -9.97 -0.86
N LYS A 198 -18.62 -8.85 -1.45
CA LYS A 198 -18.45 -8.73 -2.90
C LYS A 198 -16.99 -8.80 -3.29
N LYS A 199 -16.69 -9.67 -4.26
CA LYS A 199 -15.39 -9.70 -4.95
C LYS A 199 -15.33 -8.59 -6.00
N THR A 200 -14.25 -7.82 -5.98
CA THR A 200 -13.90 -6.84 -7.01
C THR A 200 -12.43 -7.03 -7.39
N PHE A 201 -12.07 -6.74 -8.64
CA PHE A 201 -10.70 -6.84 -9.10
C PHE A 201 -10.13 -5.44 -9.36
N ASP A 202 -8.99 -5.16 -8.73
CA ASP A 202 -8.22 -3.94 -8.94
C ASP A 202 -6.82 -4.34 -9.50
N PRO A 203 -6.34 -3.73 -10.59
CA PRO A 203 -5.05 -4.10 -11.19
C PRO A 203 -3.84 -3.93 -10.28
N SER A 204 -3.94 -3.06 -9.26
CA SER A 204 -2.88 -2.83 -8.28
C SER A 204 -3.00 -3.64 -7.00
N LEU A 205 -4.22 -4.03 -6.62
CA LEU A 205 -4.49 -4.76 -5.37
C LEU A 205 -4.83 -6.24 -5.59
N GLY A 206 -5.18 -6.64 -6.81
CA GLY A 206 -5.71 -7.97 -7.13
C GLY A 206 -7.19 -8.11 -6.78
N ASN A 207 -7.59 -9.30 -6.34
CA ASN A 207 -8.95 -9.55 -5.84
C ASN A 207 -9.12 -8.90 -4.46
N CYS A 208 -10.04 -7.95 -4.37
CA CYS A 208 -10.48 -7.31 -3.14
C CYS A 208 -11.86 -7.82 -2.74
N TYR A 209 -12.08 -7.97 -1.42
CA TYR A 209 -13.31 -8.48 -0.83
C TYR A 209 -13.92 -7.41 0.07
N THR A 210 -15.10 -6.94 -0.29
CA THR A 210 -15.77 -5.84 0.40
C THR A 210 -16.98 -6.36 1.17
N PHE A 211 -16.89 -6.34 2.50
CA PHE A 211 -18.01 -6.58 3.39
C PHE A 211 -18.96 -5.36 3.41
N ASN A 212 -20.28 -5.59 3.46
CA ASN A 212 -21.30 -4.52 3.44
C ASN A 212 -21.17 -3.60 2.19
N HIS A 213 -20.99 -4.21 1.03
CA HIS A 213 -20.78 -3.51 -0.26
C HIS A 213 -21.99 -2.70 -0.74
N MET A 214 -21.76 -1.83 -1.72
CA MET A 214 -22.72 -0.84 -2.21
C MET A 214 -23.99 -1.40 -2.88
N ASP A 215 -23.94 -2.61 -3.45
CA ASP A 215 -25.06 -3.19 -4.20
C ASP A 215 -26.10 -3.86 -3.30
N GLN A 216 -25.85 -3.90 -1.99
CA GLN A 216 -26.81 -4.43 -1.05
C GLN A 216 -27.95 -3.45 -0.78
N ASN A 217 -29.17 -3.99 -0.71
CA ASN A 217 -30.34 -3.21 -0.29
C ASN A 217 -30.33 -2.94 1.23
N GLU A 218 -29.86 -3.91 2.02
CA GLU A 218 -29.79 -3.83 3.47
C GLU A 218 -28.37 -4.12 3.96
N THR A 219 -27.84 -3.27 4.84
CA THR A 219 -26.51 -3.42 5.42
C THR A 219 -26.59 -4.03 6.81
N LEU A 220 -25.60 -4.86 7.17
CA LEU A 220 -25.46 -5.32 8.56
C LEU A 220 -25.02 -4.16 9.45
N ARG A 221 -25.74 -3.99 10.56
CA ARG A 221 -25.51 -2.92 11.52
C ARG A 221 -25.30 -3.53 12.90
N SER A 222 -24.24 -3.10 13.57
CA SER A 222 -24.00 -3.42 14.96
C SER A 222 -24.51 -2.29 15.85
N PHE A 223 -25.06 -2.67 17.00
CA PHE A 223 -25.43 -1.76 18.08
C PHE A 223 -24.66 -2.08 19.37
N TYR A 224 -23.79 -3.08 19.32
CA TYR A 224 -23.01 -3.53 20.45
C TYR A 224 -21.62 -2.90 20.37
N ILE A 225 -21.14 -2.46 21.53
CA ILE A 225 -19.74 -2.14 21.77
C ILE A 225 -19.09 -3.33 22.46
N LEU A 226 -17.75 -3.35 22.51
CA LEU A 226 -16.84 -4.39 23.02
C LEU A 226 -16.10 -5.14 21.89
N ASP A 227 -14.90 -5.62 22.23
CA ASP A 227 -13.93 -6.24 21.31
C ASP A 227 -14.43 -7.52 20.62
N ASN A 228 -15.51 -8.12 21.11
CA ASN A 228 -16.08 -9.35 20.55
C ASN A 228 -17.30 -9.09 19.64
N TYR A 229 -17.71 -7.85 19.44
CA TYR A 229 -18.82 -7.47 18.55
C TYR A 229 -18.29 -6.65 17.36
N GLY A 230 -19.12 -6.52 16.33
CA GLY A 230 -18.72 -5.98 15.04
C GLY A 230 -18.32 -7.07 14.06
N TYR A 231 -17.48 -6.72 13.09
CA TYR A 231 -17.03 -7.63 12.04
C TYR A 231 -15.73 -8.33 12.45
N GLU A 232 -15.75 -9.65 12.43
CA GLU A 232 -14.62 -10.49 12.80
C GLU A 232 -14.28 -11.42 11.64
N ILE A 233 -13.01 -11.45 11.23
CA ILE A 233 -12.53 -12.34 10.18
C ILE A 233 -11.11 -12.83 10.48
N ALA A 234 -10.88 -14.13 10.31
CA ALA A 234 -9.56 -14.75 10.40
C ALA A 234 -9.15 -15.28 9.02
N LEU A 235 -7.94 -14.91 8.61
CA LEU A 235 -7.40 -15.13 7.27
C LEU A 235 -6.09 -15.91 7.32
N GLN A 236 -5.88 -16.80 6.36
CA GLN A 236 -4.63 -17.52 6.10
C GLN A 236 -3.91 -16.87 4.92
N LEU A 237 -2.69 -16.37 5.11
CA LEU A 237 -2.02 -15.54 4.09
C LEU A 237 -1.21 -16.36 3.09
N HIS A 238 -0.84 -17.58 3.45
CA HIS A 238 0.09 -18.42 2.71
C HIS A 238 1.33 -17.63 2.30
N ALA A 239 2.02 -17.02 3.27
CA ALA A 239 3.13 -16.09 3.01
C ALA A 239 4.24 -16.68 2.11
N ASN A 240 4.40 -18.00 2.10
CA ASN A 240 5.35 -18.72 1.26
C ASN A 240 5.02 -18.65 -0.25
N ASP A 241 3.77 -18.41 -0.62
CA ASP A 241 3.31 -18.31 -2.00
C ASP A 241 3.31 -16.85 -2.53
N MET A 242 3.69 -15.89 -1.68
CA MET A 242 3.77 -14.49 -2.07
C MET A 242 4.90 -14.24 -3.07
N LEU A 243 4.72 -13.19 -3.87
CA LEU A 243 5.72 -12.75 -4.82
C LEU A 243 6.96 -12.21 -4.08
N PRO A 244 8.19 -12.50 -4.56
CA PRO A 244 9.42 -12.24 -3.83
C PRO A 244 9.75 -10.75 -3.62
N TRP A 245 9.11 -9.85 -4.38
CA TRP A 245 9.26 -8.40 -4.23
C TRP A 245 8.28 -7.79 -3.21
N ILE A 246 7.44 -8.60 -2.58
CA ILE A 246 6.57 -8.17 -1.49
C ILE A 246 7.39 -8.17 -0.19
N GLU A 247 7.64 -6.98 0.35
CA GLU A 247 8.51 -6.80 1.53
C GLU A 247 7.97 -7.45 2.81
N SER A 248 6.65 -7.53 2.95
CA SER A 248 6.01 -8.08 4.15
C SER A 248 4.64 -8.66 3.84
N ALA A 249 4.37 -9.85 4.37
CA ALA A 249 3.05 -10.48 4.32
C ALA A 249 2.08 -9.74 5.26
N HIS A 250 1.07 -9.10 4.70
CA HIS A 250 0.02 -8.40 5.43
C HIS A 250 -1.25 -8.30 4.60
N ILE A 251 -2.39 -8.08 5.27
CA ILE A 251 -3.65 -7.73 4.62
C ILE A 251 -3.82 -6.22 4.68
N LYS A 252 -4.14 -5.61 3.53
CA LYS A 252 -4.53 -4.18 3.48
C LYS A 252 -6.01 -4.05 3.77
N VAL A 253 -6.34 -3.33 4.83
CA VAL A 253 -7.71 -3.08 5.26
C VAL A 253 -8.09 -1.65 4.90
N PHE A 254 -9.15 -1.51 4.11
CA PHE A 254 -9.75 -0.22 3.77
C PHE A 254 -11.09 -0.12 4.51
N LEU A 255 -11.25 0.95 5.28
CA LEU A 255 -12.47 1.24 6.03
C LEU A 255 -13.10 2.50 5.42
N HIS A 256 -14.25 2.34 4.78
CA HIS A 256 -14.92 3.40 4.03
C HIS A 256 -16.45 3.28 4.14
N LYS A 257 -17.16 4.32 3.70
CA LYS A 257 -18.63 4.27 3.65
C LYS A 257 -19.07 3.28 2.57
N SER A 258 -20.17 2.56 2.80
CA SER A 258 -20.66 1.53 1.85
C SER A 258 -20.79 2.00 0.40
N LYS A 259 -21.19 3.27 0.18
CA LYS A 259 -21.37 3.87 -1.17
C LYS A 259 -20.19 4.71 -1.64
N GLU A 260 -19.06 4.66 -0.95
CA GLU A 260 -17.83 5.33 -1.35
C GLU A 260 -16.92 4.33 -2.05
N ALA A 261 -16.35 4.72 -3.19
CA ALA A 261 -15.33 3.93 -3.84
C ALA A 261 -13.96 4.14 -3.18
N PHE A 262 -13.13 3.11 -3.24
CA PHE A 262 -11.74 3.17 -2.79
C PHE A 262 -10.78 2.91 -3.95
N SER A 263 -9.51 3.27 -3.76
CA SER A 263 -8.42 3.01 -4.71
C SER A 263 -7.16 2.60 -3.95
N LYS A 264 -6.11 2.14 -4.64
CA LYS A 264 -4.79 1.86 -4.05
C LYS A 264 -4.25 3.01 -3.19
N LYS A 265 -4.56 4.26 -3.55
CA LYS A 265 -4.10 5.47 -2.85
C LYS A 265 -5.01 5.91 -1.70
N SER A 266 -6.17 5.27 -1.52
CA SER A 266 -7.01 5.50 -0.35
C SER A 266 -6.26 5.09 0.92
N ILE A 267 -6.65 5.67 2.06
CA ILE A 267 -6.07 5.34 3.36
C ILE A 267 -6.32 3.85 3.64
N SER A 268 -5.23 3.11 3.86
CA SER A 268 -5.24 1.68 4.13
C SER A 268 -4.44 1.36 5.38
N TYR A 269 -4.90 0.38 6.14
CA TYR A 269 -4.20 -0.11 7.33
C TYR A 269 -3.60 -1.48 7.05
N LYS A 270 -2.39 -1.71 7.54
CA LYS A 270 -1.73 -3.02 7.41
C LYS A 270 -2.10 -3.88 8.62
N ALA A 271 -2.88 -4.92 8.40
CA ALA A 271 -3.14 -5.93 9.42
C ALA A 271 -1.93 -6.88 9.51
N ASN A 272 -1.32 -6.92 10.69
CA ASN A 272 -0.11 -7.68 10.95
C ASN A 272 -0.41 -9.18 11.03
N ILE A 273 0.48 -9.99 10.44
CA ILE A 273 0.49 -11.45 10.58
C ILE A 273 0.81 -11.87 12.02
N ARG A 274 0.46 -13.10 12.40
CA ARG A 274 0.63 -13.65 13.75
C ARG A 274 -0.01 -12.78 14.84
N SER A 275 -1.11 -12.12 14.51
CA SER A 275 -1.75 -11.20 15.46
C SER A 275 -3.25 -11.05 15.22
N LYS A 276 -3.94 -10.68 16.30
CA LYS A 276 -5.30 -10.14 16.25
C LYS A 276 -5.23 -8.61 16.20
N ASN A 277 -5.74 -8.08 15.11
CA ASN A 277 -5.74 -6.67 14.73
C ASN A 277 -7.10 -6.08 15.04
N TYR A 278 -7.15 -5.07 15.91
CA TYR A 278 -8.36 -4.38 16.31
C TYR A 278 -8.41 -3.01 15.64
N PHE A 279 -9.52 -2.76 14.96
CA PHE A 279 -9.87 -1.49 14.34
C PHE A 279 -11.09 -0.92 15.05
N TYR A 280 -10.87 0.07 15.90
CA TYR A 280 -11.93 0.79 16.60
C TYR A 280 -12.37 1.99 15.76
N ILE A 281 -13.65 2.01 15.39
CA ILE A 281 -14.23 3.02 14.53
C ILE A 281 -15.00 4.04 15.36
N ASP A 282 -14.62 5.31 15.23
CA ASP A 282 -15.37 6.48 15.67
C ASP A 282 -15.97 7.18 14.45
N VAL A 283 -17.30 7.34 14.45
CA VAL A 283 -18.04 7.89 13.30
C VAL A 283 -18.42 9.34 13.56
N THR A 284 -17.94 10.23 12.70
CA THR A 284 -18.35 11.64 12.67
C THR A 284 -19.07 11.93 11.36
N GLU A 285 -20.30 12.42 11.43
CA GLU A 285 -21.07 12.86 10.27
C GLU A 285 -21.03 14.40 10.21
N ASN A 286 -20.70 14.98 9.05
CA ASN A 286 -20.84 16.43 8.86
C ASN A 286 -21.87 16.75 7.78
N ASP A 287 -22.75 17.68 8.10
CA ASP A 287 -23.78 18.23 7.23
C ASP A 287 -23.52 19.72 7.03
N ARG A 288 -23.05 20.06 5.84
CA ARG A 288 -22.62 21.40 5.43
C ARG A 288 -23.73 22.12 4.68
N LEU A 289 -23.80 23.44 4.86
CA LEU A 289 -24.78 24.24 4.15
C LEU A 289 -24.34 24.48 2.70
N PRO A 290 -25.20 24.21 1.71
CA PRO A 290 -24.88 24.44 0.30
C PRO A 290 -24.82 25.94 -0.02
N SER A 291 -24.48 26.24 -1.28
CA SER A 291 -24.47 27.60 -1.81
C SER A 291 -25.78 28.32 -1.48
N PRO A 292 -25.73 29.56 -0.96
CA PRO A 292 -24.61 30.51 -0.97
C PRO A 292 -23.63 30.44 0.22
N TYR A 293 -23.81 29.52 1.18
CA TYR A 293 -22.98 29.49 2.40
C TYR A 293 -21.63 28.81 2.19
N SER A 294 -21.64 27.65 1.53
CA SER A 294 -20.43 26.93 1.11
C SER A 294 -20.60 26.37 -0.30
N ASP A 295 -19.49 26.09 -0.96
CA ASP A 295 -19.51 25.50 -2.30
C ASP A 295 -19.53 23.96 -2.25
N CYS A 296 -20.36 23.37 -1.39
CA CYS A 296 -20.44 21.91 -1.27
C CYS A 296 -21.35 21.28 -2.33
N ILE A 297 -21.05 20.02 -2.68
CA ILE A 297 -21.82 19.26 -3.68
C ILE A 297 -22.87 18.39 -2.97
N LYS A 298 -24.15 18.60 -3.30
CA LYS A 298 -25.25 17.79 -2.77
C LYS A 298 -25.22 16.38 -3.33
N SER A 299 -25.52 15.38 -2.48
CA SER A 299 -25.62 13.97 -2.87
C SER A 299 -26.60 13.77 -4.03
N GLY A 300 -26.21 12.95 -5.00
CA GLY A 300 -27.02 12.63 -6.19
C GLY A 300 -26.94 13.66 -7.34
N LYS A 301 -26.19 14.76 -7.17
CA LYS A 301 -25.87 15.64 -8.29
C LYS A 301 -24.72 15.02 -9.09
N ASN A 302 -25.01 14.49 -10.27
CA ASN A 302 -23.98 13.98 -11.18
C ASN A 302 -23.01 15.11 -11.52
N THR A 303 -21.79 15.04 -10.98
CA THR A 303 -20.67 15.85 -11.43
C THR A 303 -20.10 15.20 -12.68
N LYS A 304 -19.72 16.00 -13.69
CA LYS A 304 -19.13 15.47 -14.92
C LYS A 304 -17.79 14.77 -14.68
N ASN A 305 -17.17 14.98 -13.51
CA ASN A 305 -15.80 14.62 -13.21
C ASN A 305 -15.71 13.59 -12.06
N ASN A 306 -16.66 12.64 -11.97
CA ASN A 306 -16.52 11.50 -11.07
C ASN A 306 -16.73 10.20 -11.85
N TYR A 307 -15.66 9.42 -11.95
CA TYR A 307 -15.66 8.13 -12.64
C TYR A 307 -16.00 6.95 -11.74
N TYR A 308 -15.95 7.16 -10.44
CA TYR A 308 -16.28 6.13 -9.46
C TYR A 308 -17.79 6.00 -9.30
N ASP A 309 -18.24 4.74 -9.21
CA ASP A 309 -19.62 4.43 -8.87
C ASP A 309 -19.91 4.80 -7.40
N GLY A 310 -21.15 5.20 -7.13
CA GLY A 310 -21.62 5.51 -5.78
C GLY A 310 -21.80 6.99 -5.48
N GLU A 311 -21.58 7.37 -4.22
CA GLU A 311 -21.67 8.76 -3.76
C GLU A 311 -20.43 9.55 -4.16
N TYR A 312 -20.62 10.84 -4.44
CA TYR A 312 -19.52 11.73 -4.77
C TYR A 312 -18.58 11.89 -3.58
N THR A 313 -17.28 11.70 -3.82
CA THR A 313 -16.22 11.99 -2.86
C THR A 313 -15.21 12.95 -3.46
N GLU A 314 -14.58 13.73 -2.60
CA GLU A 314 -13.54 14.69 -3.02
C GLU A 314 -12.34 13.95 -3.64
N ASN A 315 -11.88 12.87 -3.01
CA ASN A 315 -10.80 12.05 -3.54
C ASN A 315 -11.16 11.42 -4.91
N GLY A 316 -12.38 10.91 -5.06
CA GLY A 316 -12.86 10.39 -6.35
C GLY A 316 -12.83 11.42 -7.47
N CYS A 317 -13.16 12.68 -7.16
CA CYS A 317 -13.06 13.80 -8.10
C CYS A 317 -11.61 14.10 -8.51
N PHE A 318 -10.68 14.17 -7.55
CA PHE A 318 -9.27 14.43 -7.86
C PHE A 318 -8.66 13.32 -8.71
N ILE A 319 -8.94 12.07 -8.36
CA ILE A 319 -8.48 10.92 -9.16
C ILE A 319 -9.10 10.94 -10.56
N SER A 320 -10.39 11.29 -10.68
CA SER A 320 -11.04 11.38 -11.99
C SER A 320 -10.41 12.48 -12.85
N CYS A 321 -10.12 13.65 -12.27
CA CYS A 321 -9.43 14.74 -12.95
C CYS A 321 -8.00 14.35 -13.37
N TYR A 322 -7.30 13.59 -12.52
CA TYR A 322 -6.00 13.01 -12.84
C TYR A 322 -6.08 12.09 -14.06
N LEU A 323 -7.01 11.13 -14.05
CA LEU A 323 -7.20 10.19 -15.15
C LEU A 323 -7.59 10.89 -16.44
N ASP A 324 -8.42 11.94 -16.38
CA ASP A 324 -8.74 12.79 -17.53
C ASP A 324 -7.50 13.47 -18.10
N TYR A 325 -6.66 14.01 -17.25
CA TYR A 325 -5.45 14.68 -17.68
C TYR A 325 -4.47 13.72 -18.35
N ILE A 326 -4.24 12.55 -17.73
CA ILE A 326 -3.37 11.51 -18.29
C ILE A 326 -3.94 10.98 -19.61
N SER A 327 -5.24 10.70 -19.67
CA SER A 327 -5.90 10.23 -20.90
C SER A 327 -5.81 11.23 -22.04
N ASN A 328 -5.79 12.53 -21.77
CA ASN A 328 -5.68 13.57 -22.81
C ASN A 328 -4.23 13.87 -23.24
N ASN A 329 -3.23 13.61 -22.40
CA ASN A 329 -1.83 13.95 -22.69
C ASN A 329 -0.99 12.73 -23.13
N CYS A 330 -1.28 11.55 -22.58
CA CYS A 330 -0.57 10.30 -22.87
C CYS A 330 -1.42 9.32 -23.70
N ASP A 331 -2.64 9.70 -24.10
CA ASP A 331 -3.58 8.87 -24.87
C ASP A 331 -3.95 7.52 -24.22
N CYS A 332 -3.68 7.34 -22.93
CA CYS A 332 -3.95 6.11 -22.17
C CYS A 332 -4.38 6.43 -20.72
N GLN A 333 -4.97 5.47 -19.99
CA GLN A 333 -5.32 5.65 -18.57
C GLN A 333 -4.37 4.88 -17.62
N ASP A 334 -4.02 5.47 -16.48
CA ASP A 334 -3.15 4.84 -15.48
C ASP A 334 -3.85 3.61 -14.86
N PRO A 335 -3.30 2.37 -15.04
CA PRO A 335 -3.88 1.16 -14.48
C PRO A 335 -3.90 1.11 -12.95
N SER A 336 -3.17 2.00 -12.28
CA SER A 336 -3.04 2.03 -10.83
C SER A 336 -4.34 2.39 -10.09
N TYR A 337 -5.33 2.95 -10.80
CA TYR A 337 -6.58 3.47 -10.23
C TYR A 337 -7.83 2.66 -10.62
N GLY A 338 -7.67 1.49 -11.24
CA GLY A 338 -8.77 0.59 -11.59
C GLY A 338 -9.29 0.74 -13.02
N ILE A 339 -10.45 0.12 -13.30
CA ILE A 339 -11.06 0.09 -14.65
C ILE A 339 -12.09 1.18 -14.84
N ASN A 340 -11.78 2.14 -15.71
CA ASN A 340 -12.78 3.05 -16.24
C ASN A 340 -13.09 2.74 -17.71
N LYS A 341 -14.29 2.19 -17.94
CA LYS A 341 -14.79 1.84 -19.29
C LYS A 341 -15.05 3.05 -20.19
N LYS A 342 -15.00 4.28 -19.67
CA LYS A 342 -15.30 5.51 -20.42
C LYS A 342 -14.04 6.19 -20.98
N LEU A 343 -12.85 5.78 -20.53
CA LEU A 343 -11.57 6.35 -20.95
C LEU A 343 -10.85 5.43 -21.96
N ASN A 344 -9.71 5.91 -22.46
CA ASN A 344 -8.82 5.17 -23.36
C ASN A 344 -8.32 3.86 -22.72
N ASP A 345 -7.67 3.02 -23.52
CA ASP A 345 -7.05 1.79 -23.00
C ASP A 345 -5.96 2.10 -21.97
N TYR A 346 -5.56 1.07 -21.22
CA TYR A 346 -4.54 1.22 -20.18
C TYR A 346 -3.17 1.57 -20.75
N CYS A 347 -2.47 2.41 -20.00
CA CYS A 347 -1.06 2.66 -20.23
C CYS A 347 -0.26 1.37 -20.02
N ILE A 348 0.62 1.08 -20.96
CA ILE A 348 1.60 0.00 -20.85
C ILE A 348 2.92 0.52 -20.27
N VAL A 349 3.89 -0.36 -20.10
CA VAL A 349 5.17 -0.02 -19.45
C VAL A 349 5.91 1.11 -20.18
N GLU A 350 5.78 1.15 -21.51
CA GLU A 350 6.38 2.16 -22.38
C GLU A 350 5.81 3.57 -22.13
N ASP A 351 4.52 3.65 -21.82
CA ASP A 351 3.80 4.92 -21.57
C ASP A 351 4.10 5.49 -20.17
N LYS A 352 4.67 4.67 -19.28
CA LYS A 352 4.99 5.09 -17.91
C LYS A 352 5.88 6.33 -17.88
N LYS A 353 6.80 6.47 -18.84
CA LYS A 353 7.65 7.67 -18.98
C LYS A 353 6.83 8.96 -19.14
N CYS A 354 5.70 8.89 -19.85
CA CYS A 354 4.80 10.04 -20.01
C CYS A 354 4.17 10.41 -18.66
N ILE A 355 3.66 9.43 -17.92
CA ILE A 355 3.06 9.64 -16.59
C ILE A 355 4.08 10.18 -15.61
N ASP A 356 5.27 9.60 -15.56
CA ASP A 356 6.36 10.02 -14.66
C ASP A 356 6.74 11.48 -14.92
N SER A 357 6.85 11.88 -16.20
CA SER A 357 7.16 13.27 -16.57
C SER A 357 6.07 14.28 -16.13
N ILE A 358 4.80 13.86 -16.15
CA ILE A 358 3.68 14.68 -15.68
C ILE A 358 3.69 14.75 -14.15
N SER A 359 3.94 13.64 -13.48
CA SER A 359 4.01 13.56 -12.02
C SER A 359 5.15 14.41 -11.46
N GLU A 360 6.33 14.41 -12.11
CA GLU A 360 7.47 15.23 -11.72
C GLU A 360 7.22 16.74 -11.93
N SER A 361 6.54 17.11 -13.02
CA SER A 361 6.33 18.51 -13.38
C SER A 361 5.18 19.17 -12.62
N LYS A 362 4.06 18.46 -12.43
CA LYS A 362 2.84 19.01 -11.82
C LYS A 362 2.56 18.56 -10.39
N GLN A 363 3.28 17.57 -9.87
CA GLN A 363 3.05 17.00 -8.54
C GLN A 363 1.61 16.47 -8.38
N ASP A 364 1.05 16.54 -7.18
CA ASP A 364 -0.26 15.98 -6.82
C ASP A 364 -1.43 16.73 -7.52
N PRO A 365 -2.44 16.01 -8.06
CA PRO A 365 -3.67 16.58 -8.63
C PRO A 365 -4.38 17.63 -7.79
N VAL A 366 -4.22 17.61 -6.46
CA VAL A 366 -4.78 18.62 -5.55
C VAL A 366 -4.29 20.03 -5.86
N TYR A 367 -3.08 20.17 -6.41
CA TYR A 367 -2.49 21.47 -6.75
C TYR A 367 -2.80 21.94 -8.18
N TRP A 368 -3.52 21.15 -8.97
CA TRP A 368 -3.75 21.45 -10.38
C TRP A 368 -4.90 22.47 -10.54
N PRO A 369 -4.69 23.62 -11.20
CA PRO A 369 -5.70 24.67 -11.31
C PRO A 369 -6.95 24.27 -12.08
N GLU A 370 -6.83 23.28 -12.98
CA GLU A 370 -7.93 22.63 -13.70
C GLU A 370 -8.78 21.70 -12.82
N CYS A 371 -8.20 21.13 -11.76
CA CYS A 371 -8.88 20.20 -10.86
C CYS A 371 -9.55 20.96 -9.71
N LYS A 372 -10.76 21.44 -9.94
CA LYS A 372 -11.60 22.08 -8.91
C LYS A 372 -12.59 21.08 -8.36
N CYS A 373 -12.20 20.42 -7.28
CA CYS A 373 -13.04 19.48 -6.55
C CYS A 373 -13.51 20.11 -5.25
N SER A 374 -14.82 20.24 -5.10
CA SER A 374 -15.42 20.70 -3.85
C SER A 374 -15.79 19.52 -2.96
N VAL A 375 -15.85 19.74 -1.66
CA VAL A 375 -16.31 18.74 -0.68
C VAL A 375 -17.80 18.39 -0.84
N PRO A 376 -18.22 17.15 -0.55
CA PRO A 376 -19.64 16.82 -0.46
C PRO A 376 -20.30 17.55 0.71
N CYS A 377 -21.59 17.90 0.57
CA CYS A 377 -22.35 18.55 1.64
C CYS A 377 -22.59 17.60 2.83
N ASN A 378 -22.82 16.31 2.54
CA ASN A 378 -22.92 15.28 3.56
C ASN A 378 -21.70 14.37 3.43
N ASN A 379 -20.82 14.37 4.43
CA ASN A 379 -19.69 13.46 4.51
C ASN A 379 -19.70 12.70 5.84
N VAL A 380 -19.20 11.48 5.80
CA VAL A 380 -19.03 10.63 6.99
C VAL A 380 -17.54 10.35 7.11
N ASP A 381 -16.94 10.82 8.20
CA ASP A 381 -15.53 10.63 8.49
C ASP A 381 -15.40 9.49 9.51
N TYR A 382 -14.60 8.48 9.15
CA TYR A 382 -14.26 7.36 10.02
C TYR A 382 -12.90 7.63 10.66
N GLN A 383 -12.90 7.94 11.95
CA GLN A 383 -11.67 7.99 12.74
C GLN A 383 -11.38 6.59 13.26
N ILE A 384 -10.16 6.11 13.03
CA ILE A 384 -9.80 4.72 13.29
C ILE A 384 -8.65 4.69 14.28
N THR A 385 -8.90 4.05 15.43
CA THR A 385 -7.84 3.69 16.37
C THR A 385 -7.45 2.25 16.11
N TYR A 386 -6.20 2.04 15.69
CA TYR A 386 -5.65 0.71 15.40
C TYR A 386 -4.83 0.21 16.59
N SER A 387 -5.09 -1.03 17.02
CA SER A 387 -4.25 -1.75 17.97
C SER A 387 -4.12 -3.21 17.53
N PHE A 388 -3.13 -3.94 18.05
CA PHE A 388 -2.98 -5.35 17.77
C PHE A 388 -2.37 -6.09 18.96
N GLY A 389 -2.69 -7.37 19.07
CA GLY A 389 -2.08 -8.30 20.03
C GLY A 389 -1.53 -9.51 19.30
N HIS A 390 -0.26 -9.83 19.51
CA HIS A 390 0.33 -11.05 18.97
C HIS A 390 -0.37 -12.29 19.52
N PHE A 391 -0.48 -13.32 18.68
CA PHE A 391 -0.86 -14.63 19.18
C PHE A 391 0.17 -15.14 20.19
N LEU A 392 -0.27 -16.05 21.06
CA LEU A 392 0.65 -16.71 21.99
C LEU A 392 1.74 -17.43 21.20
N THR A 393 2.96 -17.46 21.75
CA THR A 393 4.07 -18.21 21.18
C THR A 393 3.70 -19.66 20.87
N TRP A 394 2.84 -20.24 21.71
CA TRP A 394 2.33 -21.59 21.56
C TRP A 394 0.83 -21.59 21.80
N MET A 395 0.07 -21.94 20.77
CA MET A 395 -1.38 -22.04 20.88
C MET A 395 -1.80 -23.25 21.74
N PRO A 396 -2.75 -23.08 22.68
CA PRO A 396 -3.28 -24.19 23.49
C PRO A 396 -3.81 -25.36 22.66
N GLU A 397 -4.36 -25.05 21.48
CA GLU A 397 -4.90 -26.05 20.55
C GLU A 397 -3.79 -26.89 19.90
N CYS A 398 -2.62 -26.31 19.66
CA CYS A 398 -1.47 -26.99 19.07
C CYS A 398 -0.65 -27.79 20.11
N THR A 399 -0.80 -27.49 21.39
CA THR A 399 -0.05 -28.09 22.52
C THR A 399 -0.80 -29.21 23.24
N ARG A 400 -1.95 -29.63 22.70
CA ARG A 400 -2.90 -30.57 23.33
C ARG A 400 -2.34 -31.97 23.63
N ASP A 401 -1.18 -32.32 23.07
CA ASP A 401 -0.58 -33.65 23.16
C ASP A 401 0.46 -33.80 24.30
N ASP A 402 1.00 -32.71 24.86
CA ASP A 402 1.88 -32.74 26.05
C ASP A 402 1.50 -31.64 27.06
N PRO A 403 0.68 -31.94 28.09
CA PRO A 403 0.32 -30.97 29.13
C PRO A 403 1.49 -30.57 30.05
N THR A 404 2.67 -31.19 29.91
CA THR A 404 3.86 -30.90 30.72
C THR A 404 4.87 -29.99 30.01
N ASN A 405 4.79 -29.87 28.68
CA ASN A 405 5.58 -28.91 27.89
C ASN A 405 4.70 -28.24 26.84
N MET A 406 4.46 -26.93 26.99
CA MET A 406 3.80 -26.11 25.96
C MET A 406 4.68 -25.86 24.73
N ASP A 407 5.74 -26.66 24.51
CA ASP A 407 6.64 -26.49 23.37
C ASP A 407 6.24 -27.44 22.21
N PRO A 408 5.71 -26.91 21.10
CA PRO A 408 5.34 -27.69 19.92
C PRO A 408 6.55 -28.32 19.23
N SER A 409 7.80 -27.93 19.55
CA SER A 409 9.02 -28.47 18.94
C SER A 409 9.20 -29.98 19.09
N SER A 410 8.46 -30.59 20.02
CA SER A 410 8.50 -32.03 20.30
C SER A 410 7.73 -32.89 19.27
N ASN A 411 6.77 -32.32 18.53
CA ASN A 411 5.89 -33.06 17.62
C ASN A 411 5.67 -32.30 16.30
N ALA A 412 5.97 -32.94 15.16
CA ALA A 412 5.80 -32.36 13.84
C ALA A 412 4.37 -31.82 13.56
N LYS A 413 3.33 -32.44 14.14
CA LYS A 413 1.95 -31.95 14.00
C LYS A 413 1.71 -30.66 14.76
N SER A 414 2.30 -30.53 15.95
CA SER A 414 2.21 -29.33 16.77
C SER A 414 2.97 -28.17 16.14
N VAL A 415 4.13 -28.45 15.52
CA VAL A 415 4.88 -27.46 14.72
C VAL A 415 4.04 -26.98 13.54
N ALA A 416 3.50 -27.89 12.72
CA ALA A 416 2.68 -27.51 11.57
C ALA A 416 1.44 -26.69 11.96
N CYS A 417 0.79 -27.03 13.08
CA CYS A 417 -0.30 -26.24 13.64
C CYS A 417 0.16 -24.83 14.04
N GLN A 418 1.31 -24.70 14.69
CA GLN A 418 1.84 -23.40 15.08
C GLN A 418 2.26 -22.55 13.87
N GLU A 419 2.86 -23.16 12.84
CA GLU A 419 3.19 -22.50 11.57
C GLU A 419 1.93 -21.95 10.88
N GLU A 420 0.83 -22.70 10.89
CA GLU A 420 -0.46 -22.24 10.38
C GLU A 420 -0.96 -21.01 11.15
N TRP A 421 -0.90 -21.02 12.48
CA TRP A 421 -1.25 -19.88 13.33
C TRP A 421 -0.33 -18.67 13.15
N ASP A 422 0.97 -18.90 12.96
CA ASP A 422 1.94 -17.85 12.72
C ASP A 422 1.74 -17.17 11.36
N ASP A 423 1.12 -17.86 10.40
CA ASP A 423 0.74 -17.32 9.08
C ASP A 423 -0.68 -16.69 9.05
N ARG A 424 -1.44 -16.80 10.14
CA ARG A 424 -2.79 -16.20 10.24
C ARG A 424 -2.76 -14.71 10.53
N VAL A 425 -3.75 -14.02 9.99
CA VAL A 425 -4.12 -12.64 10.35
C VAL A 425 -5.56 -12.66 10.86
N TRP A 426 -5.79 -12.16 12.06
CA TRP A 426 -7.14 -11.97 12.59
C TRP A 426 -7.47 -10.50 12.60
N ILE A 427 -8.61 -10.11 12.04
CA ILE A 427 -9.10 -8.74 11.94
C ILE A 427 -10.43 -8.64 12.71
N GLN A 428 -10.48 -7.70 13.64
CA GLN A 428 -11.67 -7.31 14.37
C GLN A 428 -11.95 -5.83 14.07
N VAL A 429 -13.11 -5.54 13.51
CA VAL A 429 -13.59 -4.17 13.28
C VAL A 429 -14.79 -3.93 14.17
N THR A 430 -14.65 -3.01 15.12
CA THR A 430 -15.69 -2.71 16.12
C THR A 430 -15.91 -1.21 16.25
N LEU A 431 -17.05 -0.80 16.79
CA LEU A 431 -17.32 0.60 17.12
C LEU A 431 -16.58 0.95 18.40
N ALA A 432 -15.87 2.08 18.42
CA ALA A 432 -15.25 2.59 19.65
C ALA A 432 -16.30 3.08 20.65
N ASP A 433 -17.35 3.74 20.16
CA ASP A 433 -18.49 4.20 20.95
C ASP A 433 -19.82 3.95 20.18
N VAL A 434 -20.92 3.83 20.93
CA VAL A 434 -22.30 3.82 20.39
C VAL A 434 -22.70 5.23 19.94
N VAL A 435 -22.14 6.25 20.58
CA VAL A 435 -22.47 7.65 20.30
C VAL A 435 -21.80 8.09 19.00
N ARG A 436 -22.59 8.70 18.12
CA ARG A 436 -22.10 9.33 16.88
C ARG A 436 -22.03 10.84 17.05
N THR A 437 -20.96 11.45 16.57
CA THR A 437 -20.86 12.90 16.50
C THR A 437 -21.47 13.38 15.19
N ILE A 438 -22.42 14.31 15.25
CA ILE A 438 -23.02 14.92 14.06
C ILE A 438 -22.77 16.43 14.11
N ASN A 439 -22.01 16.93 13.14
CA ASN A 439 -21.71 18.34 12.96
C ASN A 439 -22.67 18.92 11.91
N ILE A 440 -23.63 19.74 12.35
CA ILE A 440 -24.63 20.35 11.46
C ILE A 440 -24.34 21.85 11.34
N GLU A 441 -24.00 22.31 10.15
CA GLU A 441 -23.89 23.73 9.85
C GLU A 441 -25.29 24.36 9.82
N LYS A 442 -25.46 25.46 10.56
CA LYS A 442 -26.70 26.24 10.58
C LYS A 442 -26.40 27.69 10.24
N ALA A 443 -27.27 28.28 9.45
CA ALA A 443 -27.16 29.68 9.09
C ALA A 443 -27.26 30.52 10.36
N LYS A 444 -26.30 31.44 10.58
CA LYS A 444 -26.29 32.31 11.77
C LYS A 444 -27.56 33.15 11.89
N TYR A 445 -28.09 33.60 10.75
CA TYR A 445 -29.33 34.34 10.66
C TYR A 445 -30.25 33.65 9.67
N SER A 446 -31.46 33.33 10.11
CA SER A 446 -32.55 32.97 9.21
C SER A 446 -33.12 34.23 8.54
N ILE A 447 -33.87 34.04 7.45
CA ILE A 447 -34.57 35.15 6.76
C ILE A 447 -35.51 35.88 7.75
N ASN A 448 -36.13 35.15 8.67
CA ASN A 448 -37.01 35.71 9.70
C ASN A 448 -36.23 36.61 10.68
N ASP A 449 -35.02 36.20 11.05
CA ASP A 449 -34.15 37.01 11.92
C ASP A 449 -33.75 38.31 11.22
N ILE A 450 -33.43 38.24 9.92
CA ILE A 450 -33.11 39.42 9.11
C ILE A 450 -34.30 40.39 9.08
N PHE A 451 -35.52 39.92 8.80
CA PHE A 451 -36.70 40.77 8.81
C PHE A 451 -37.00 41.37 10.20
N THR A 452 -36.78 40.59 11.25
CA THR A 452 -36.96 41.06 12.63
C THR A 452 -35.94 42.14 12.99
N MET A 453 -34.66 41.95 12.62
CA MET A 453 -33.61 42.94 12.85
C MET A 453 -33.85 44.22 12.05
N ILE A 454 -34.21 44.12 10.76
CA ILE A 454 -34.55 45.29 9.94
C ILE A 454 -35.75 46.02 10.54
N GLY A 455 -36.83 45.30 10.88
CA GLY A 455 -38.01 45.89 11.49
C GLY A 455 -37.71 46.59 12.81
N ALA A 456 -36.89 45.99 13.67
CA ALA A 456 -36.48 46.58 14.93
C ALA A 456 -35.60 47.82 14.75
N LEU A 457 -34.61 47.77 13.84
CA LEU A 457 -33.71 48.89 13.56
C LEU A 457 -34.47 50.06 12.92
N THR A 458 -35.28 49.81 11.90
CA THR A 458 -36.05 50.85 11.20
C THR A 458 -37.15 51.43 12.09
N GLY A 459 -37.82 50.58 12.88
CA GLY A 459 -38.81 51.01 13.86
C GLY A 459 -38.19 51.83 15.00
N SER A 460 -37.00 51.47 15.49
CA SER A 460 -36.33 52.21 16.56
C SER A 460 -35.70 53.52 16.10
N LEU A 461 -35.13 53.58 14.89
CA LEU A 461 -34.38 54.75 14.42
C LEU A 461 -35.29 55.81 13.80
N ILE A 462 -36.26 55.39 12.98
CA ILE A 462 -37.08 56.30 12.15
C ILE A 462 -38.56 56.19 12.52
N GLY A 463 -38.96 55.20 13.33
CA GLY A 463 -40.38 54.93 13.60
C GLY A 463 -41.12 54.39 12.36
N ALA A 464 -40.38 53.99 11.33
CA ALA A 464 -40.94 53.56 10.06
C ALA A 464 -41.26 52.05 10.09
N SER A 465 -42.41 51.72 9.52
CA SER A 465 -42.87 50.35 9.27
C SER A 465 -43.08 50.11 7.78
N VAL A 466 -43.39 48.87 7.41
CA VAL A 466 -43.77 48.55 6.02
C VAL A 466 -44.94 49.42 5.55
N VAL A 467 -45.88 49.77 6.44
CA VAL A 467 -47.02 50.64 6.12
C VAL A 467 -46.55 52.04 5.75
N THR A 468 -45.58 52.61 6.47
CA THR A 468 -45.04 53.95 6.15
C THR A 468 -44.33 54.00 4.79
N ILE A 469 -43.73 52.89 4.34
CA ILE A 469 -43.15 52.81 2.98
C ILE A 469 -44.25 52.91 1.92
N PHE A 470 -45.36 52.18 2.11
CA PHE A 470 -46.50 52.27 1.19
C PHE A 470 -47.13 53.66 1.18
N GLU A 471 -47.22 54.35 2.33
CA GLU A 471 -47.70 55.74 2.39
C GLU A 471 -46.83 56.70 1.58
N ILE A 472 -45.50 56.57 1.67
CA ILE A 472 -44.56 57.38 0.88
C ILE A 472 -44.71 57.09 -0.62
N ILE A 473 -44.90 55.83 -1.01
CA ILE A 473 -45.11 55.46 -2.42
C ILE A 473 -46.42 56.07 -2.95
N ILE A 474 -47.51 56.00 -2.19
CA ILE A 474 -48.80 56.60 -2.57
C ILE A 474 -48.67 58.12 -2.70
N LEU A 475 -47.95 58.76 -1.77
CA LEU A 475 -47.66 60.19 -1.82
C LEU A 475 -46.90 60.56 -3.11
N LEU A 476 -45.84 59.82 -3.45
CA LEU A 476 -45.05 60.05 -4.67
C LEU A 476 -45.88 59.85 -5.94
N LEU A 477 -46.73 58.81 -5.98
CA LEU A 477 -47.61 58.54 -7.12
C LEU A 477 -48.64 59.66 -7.34
N ARG A 478 -49.22 60.20 -6.26
CA ARG A 478 -50.10 61.39 -6.32
C ARG A 478 -49.37 62.63 -6.80
N ILE A 479 -48.13 62.84 -6.35
CA ILE A 479 -47.32 64.00 -6.77
C ILE A 479 -46.96 63.91 -8.26
N CYS A 480 -46.68 62.71 -8.77
CA CYS A 480 -46.38 62.47 -10.19
C CYS A 480 -47.62 62.42 -11.09
N GLY A 481 -48.84 62.56 -10.55
CA GLY A 481 -50.09 62.60 -11.32
C GLY A 481 -50.46 61.27 -11.98
N VAL A 482 -49.87 60.16 -11.54
CA VAL A 482 -50.18 58.80 -12.03
C VAL A 482 -51.40 58.22 -11.29
N LEU A 483 -51.80 58.84 -10.16
CA LEU A 483 -52.88 58.39 -9.28
C LEU A 483 -53.69 59.54 -8.70
#